data_AF-A0A4D5RUR2-F1
#
_entry.id   AF-A0A4D5RUR2-F1
#
_cell.length_a   1.000
_cell.length_b   1.000
_cell.length_c   1.000
_cell.angle_alpha   90.00
_cell.angle_beta   90.00
_cell.angle_gamma   90.00
#
_symmetry.space_group_name_H-M   'P 1'
#
loop_
_entity.id
_entity.type
_entity.pdbx_description
1 polymer ?
#
loop_
_entity_poly.entity_id
_entity_poly.type
_entity_poly.pdbx_seq_one_letter_code
_entity_poly.pdbx_strand_id
1 'polypeptide(L)'
;MAEAHPQVVSVLFLLQGIRGRNPKLYLREADDLTEDECELSRMSCRFFFVVLKCCPEALSSCNWDFVLLSLAMWTEKFSWRKAVEMFPTRDLIFACELLSLFLEVTHVTDKTSSVRSSCKLPENFDTEWSEFYTRAVFSVLVPGFVNIAQLSSSSNEAASLLFEKLSSALEFVSEKQAIEFTKCFQESSSENQSSLVGVLSKLTPLITSQFIALQLGAHTLLQKIVPSIAREEAQSFAKSDDEETSRPPPEPLLRALRETGQVVEVLLSEFEVGDCCLVVPGTDSYTYTLGYLLSWLQLLSFFGASPAEARSEYASYLHGSGMLSSLLKHLFCLMPSNISVPTTSPSRGRTMFTEPATLNPQEEFSSAKLQHVACSVYLDTICKLPALVRSWWSSQNKRIMDHVEKFTSRHVTGVISSMEIQAVQSADVTFENMTVKGRPSAREVVATYTIEEVAIELVVKLPANHPLGVVVIDSGRRVGVNQSQWRHWLLQLTTFLTHQNGSILDGLALWKRNVDKRFEGVEECMICFYVLHGATCQLPKLTCRTCKKRFHSACLFKWFSTSNNSTCPLCRNVF
;
A
#
# COMPACT_ATOMS: atom_id res chain seq x y z
N MET A 1 42.13 -0.17 -16.87
CA MET A 1 41.29 0.67 -15.99
C MET A 1 42.11 1.47 -14.99
N ALA A 2 43.08 0.88 -14.27
CA ALA A 2 43.91 1.61 -13.30
C ALA A 2 44.64 2.86 -13.86
N GLU A 3 45.04 2.86 -15.13
CA GLU A 3 45.67 4.03 -15.80
C GLU A 3 44.69 5.18 -16.09
N ALA A 4 43.37 4.93 -16.13
CA ALA A 4 42.36 5.94 -16.42
C ALA A 4 41.95 6.76 -15.18
N HIS A 5 42.17 6.24 -13.96
CA HIS A 5 41.73 6.89 -12.72
C HIS A 5 42.38 8.28 -12.50
N PRO A 6 43.70 8.48 -12.75
CA PRO A 6 44.31 9.80 -12.60
C PRO A 6 43.75 10.84 -13.58
N GLN A 7 43.38 10.41 -14.80
CA GLN A 7 42.79 11.30 -15.81
C GLN A 7 41.37 11.71 -15.40
N VAL A 8 40.55 10.76 -14.92
CA VAL A 8 39.20 11.03 -14.40
C VAL A 8 39.26 12.06 -13.27
N VAL A 9 40.14 11.85 -12.28
CA VAL A 9 40.32 12.76 -11.15
C VAL A 9 40.78 14.15 -11.61
N SER A 10 41.67 14.23 -12.60
CA SER A 10 42.14 15.51 -13.16
C SER A 10 40.99 16.31 -13.80
N VAL A 11 40.10 15.64 -14.54
CA VAL A 11 38.91 16.28 -15.12
C VAL A 11 37.94 16.75 -14.03
N LEU A 12 37.74 15.97 -12.97
CA LEU A 12 36.90 16.37 -11.84
C LEU A 12 37.41 17.64 -11.15
N PHE A 13 38.72 17.75 -10.93
CA PHE A 13 39.33 18.97 -10.38
C PHE A 13 39.19 20.18 -11.33
N LEU A 14 39.32 19.96 -12.65
CA LEU A 14 39.07 21.01 -13.63
C LEU A 14 37.62 21.52 -13.54
N LEU A 15 36.64 20.61 -13.53
CA LEU A 15 35.21 20.95 -13.40
C LEU A 15 34.91 21.67 -12.08
N GLN A 16 35.53 21.24 -10.98
CA GLN A 16 35.42 21.91 -9.68
C GLN A 16 35.98 23.34 -9.74
N GLY A 17 37.11 23.56 -10.43
CA GLY A 17 37.68 24.87 -10.67
C GLY A 17 36.77 25.77 -11.53
N ILE A 18 36.13 25.21 -12.56
CA ILE A 18 35.16 25.91 -13.40
C ILE A 18 33.95 26.34 -12.57
N ARG A 19 33.37 25.44 -11.76
CA ARG A 19 32.28 25.78 -10.83
C ARG A 19 32.65 26.95 -9.93
N GLY A 20 33.86 26.95 -9.37
CA GLY A 20 34.31 28.02 -8.48
C GLY A 20 34.50 29.38 -9.17
N ARG A 21 34.96 29.39 -10.43
CA ARG A 21 35.21 30.63 -11.20
C ARG A 21 33.95 31.18 -11.85
N ASN A 22 33.10 30.31 -12.37
CA ASN A 22 31.90 30.66 -13.14
C ASN A 22 30.65 29.90 -12.63
N PRO A 23 30.18 30.16 -11.41
CA PRO A 23 29.10 29.40 -10.79
C PRO A 23 27.77 29.52 -11.55
N LYS A 24 27.44 30.72 -12.08
CA LYS A 24 26.20 30.95 -12.85
C LYS A 24 26.13 30.12 -14.12
N LEU A 25 27.25 30.03 -14.84
CA LEU A 25 27.41 29.20 -16.03
C LEU A 25 27.25 27.72 -15.67
N TYR A 26 27.98 27.26 -14.65
CA TYR A 26 27.94 25.87 -14.22
C TYR A 26 26.54 25.42 -13.76
N LEU A 27 25.83 26.28 -13.03
CA LEU A 27 24.51 25.98 -12.45
C LEU A 27 23.33 26.27 -13.38
N ARG A 28 23.56 26.84 -14.57
CA ARG A 28 22.53 27.25 -15.52
C ARG A 28 21.54 28.29 -14.95
N GLU A 29 22.04 29.25 -14.17
CA GLU A 29 21.22 30.27 -13.49
C GLU A 29 20.95 31.54 -14.32
N ALA A 30 21.54 31.67 -15.51
CA ALA A 30 21.34 32.83 -16.38
C ALA A 30 20.28 32.52 -17.46
N ASP A 31 19.31 33.43 -17.63
CA ASP A 31 18.21 33.28 -18.61
C ASP A 31 18.71 33.43 -20.07
N ASP A 32 19.92 33.94 -20.28
CA ASP A 32 20.52 34.29 -21.57
C ASP A 32 21.73 33.42 -21.98
N LEU A 33 21.88 32.23 -21.38
CA LEU A 33 22.96 31.30 -21.74
C LEU A 33 22.86 30.86 -23.21
N THR A 34 23.98 30.92 -23.91
CA THR A 34 24.15 30.38 -25.25
C THR A 34 24.05 28.85 -25.26
N GLU A 35 23.88 28.25 -26.44
CA GLU A 35 23.83 26.79 -26.58
C GLU A 35 25.12 26.12 -26.07
N ASP A 36 26.29 26.64 -26.46
CA ASP A 36 27.59 26.14 -26.03
C ASP A 36 27.78 26.22 -24.51
N GLU A 37 27.24 27.26 -23.87
CA GLU A 37 27.28 27.44 -22.42
C GLU A 37 26.43 26.42 -21.67
N CYS A 38 25.27 26.03 -22.23
CA CYS A 38 24.41 24.98 -21.67
C CYS A 38 25.02 23.58 -21.82
N GLU A 39 25.82 23.36 -22.87
CA GLU A 39 26.49 22.08 -23.12
C GLU A 39 27.53 21.73 -22.05
N LEU A 40 28.17 22.71 -21.41
CA LEU A 40 29.14 22.46 -20.35
C LEU A 40 28.52 21.68 -19.18
N SER A 41 27.38 22.15 -18.65
CA SER A 41 26.69 21.48 -17.55
C SER A 41 26.16 20.11 -17.97
N ARG A 42 25.68 19.99 -19.21
CA ARG A 42 25.22 18.71 -19.79
C ARG A 42 26.35 17.69 -19.86
N MET A 43 27.47 18.05 -20.50
CA MET A 43 28.65 17.19 -20.60
C MET A 43 29.22 16.84 -19.23
N SER A 44 29.20 17.77 -18.28
CA SER A 44 29.63 17.52 -16.90
C SER A 44 28.73 16.48 -16.21
N CYS A 45 27.42 16.62 -16.34
CA CYS A 45 26.43 15.68 -15.80
C CYS A 45 26.61 14.28 -16.40
N ARG A 46 26.72 14.20 -17.74
CA ARG A 46 26.98 12.94 -18.45
C ARG A 46 28.33 12.33 -18.07
N PHE A 47 29.37 13.13 -17.88
CA PHE A 47 30.67 12.67 -17.42
C PHE A 47 30.57 12.04 -16.03
N PHE A 48 29.88 12.67 -15.07
CA PHE A 48 29.66 12.08 -13.74
C PHE A 48 28.92 10.75 -13.82
N PHE A 49 27.87 10.66 -14.64
CA PHE A 49 27.14 9.43 -14.86
C PHE A 49 28.05 8.31 -15.40
N VAL A 50 28.88 8.60 -16.41
CA VAL A 50 29.81 7.61 -16.97
C VAL A 50 30.87 7.19 -15.96
N VAL A 51 31.40 8.12 -15.16
CA VAL A 51 32.37 7.80 -14.11
C VAL A 51 31.77 6.85 -13.07
N LEU A 52 30.56 7.13 -12.59
CA LEU A 52 29.85 6.28 -11.64
C LEU A 52 29.53 4.89 -12.20
N LYS A 53 29.16 4.83 -13.48
CA LYS A 53 28.82 3.57 -14.15
C LYS A 53 30.05 2.70 -14.45
N CYS A 54 31.18 3.31 -14.78
CA CYS A 54 32.35 2.58 -15.29
C CYS A 54 33.48 2.41 -14.28
N CYS A 55 33.66 3.34 -13.34
CA CYS A 55 34.80 3.33 -12.40
C CYS A 55 34.54 4.14 -11.12
N PRO A 56 33.47 3.85 -10.35
CA PRO A 56 33.11 4.60 -9.15
C PRO A 56 34.20 4.54 -8.05
N GLU A 57 35.05 3.51 -8.06
CA GLU A 57 36.21 3.34 -7.16
C GLU A 57 37.32 4.38 -7.40
N ALA A 58 37.32 5.05 -8.55
CA ALA A 58 38.26 6.12 -8.87
C ALA A 58 37.97 7.40 -8.07
N LEU A 59 36.72 7.60 -7.63
CA LEU A 59 36.29 8.77 -6.87
C LEU A 59 36.85 8.73 -5.45
N SER A 60 37.54 9.81 -5.04
CA SER A 60 37.86 10.06 -3.64
C SER A 60 36.66 10.69 -2.91
N SER A 61 36.71 10.77 -1.58
CA SER A 61 35.64 11.39 -0.77
C SER A 61 35.27 12.80 -1.27
N CYS A 62 36.25 13.66 -1.55
CA CYS A 62 35.97 15.01 -2.04
C CYS A 62 35.40 15.04 -3.45
N ASN A 63 35.67 14.02 -4.27
CA ASN A 63 35.05 13.89 -5.58
C ASN A 63 33.58 13.47 -5.46
N TRP A 64 33.27 12.56 -4.53
CA TRP A 64 31.89 12.20 -4.19
C TRP A 64 31.09 13.43 -3.75
N ASP A 65 31.61 14.22 -2.80
CA ASP A 65 30.96 15.45 -2.36
C ASP A 65 30.69 16.41 -3.52
N PHE A 66 31.66 16.56 -4.43
CA PHE A 66 31.50 17.42 -5.61
C PHE A 66 30.39 16.91 -6.56
N VAL A 67 30.31 15.61 -6.82
CA VAL A 67 29.26 15.01 -7.66
C VAL A 67 27.89 15.16 -7.01
N LEU A 68 27.75 14.85 -5.72
CA LEU A 68 26.50 14.92 -4.97
C LEU A 68 25.99 16.36 -4.85
N LEU A 69 26.89 17.31 -4.55
CA LEU A 69 26.55 18.74 -4.52
C LEU A 69 26.12 19.24 -5.91
N SER A 70 26.81 18.83 -6.97
CA SER A 70 26.45 19.23 -8.33
C SER A 70 25.07 18.70 -8.72
N LEU A 71 24.79 17.42 -8.43
CA LEU A 71 23.49 16.81 -8.62
C LEU A 71 22.37 17.57 -7.89
N ALA A 72 22.56 17.85 -6.60
CA ALA A 72 21.58 18.58 -5.81
C ALA A 72 21.32 19.99 -6.36
N MET A 73 22.38 20.79 -6.56
CA MET A 73 22.21 22.17 -7.04
C MET A 73 21.65 22.23 -8.47
N TRP A 74 22.09 21.36 -9.38
CA TRP A 74 21.50 21.31 -10.72
C TRP A 74 20.02 20.98 -10.67
N THR A 75 19.61 20.06 -9.78
CA THR A 75 18.20 19.70 -9.61
C THR A 75 17.38 20.88 -9.08
N GLU A 76 17.90 21.60 -8.08
CA GLU A 76 17.23 22.75 -7.46
C GLU A 76 17.11 23.95 -8.40
N LYS A 77 18.14 24.20 -9.22
CA LYS A 77 18.19 25.36 -10.12
C LYS A 77 17.56 25.10 -11.48
N PHE A 78 17.36 23.84 -11.85
CA PHE A 78 16.75 23.50 -13.12
C PHE A 78 15.27 23.89 -13.16
N SER A 79 14.87 24.58 -14.23
CA SER A 79 13.49 25.02 -14.44
C SER A 79 12.61 23.87 -14.98
N TRP A 80 12.29 22.89 -14.14
CA TRP A 80 11.47 21.71 -14.49
C TRP A 80 10.16 22.06 -15.19
N ARG A 81 9.51 23.14 -14.76
CA ARG A 81 8.26 23.62 -15.37
C ARG A 81 8.48 24.14 -16.80
N LYS A 82 9.47 25.01 -17.03
CA LYS A 82 9.80 25.55 -18.37
C LYS A 82 10.21 24.42 -19.33
N ALA A 83 11.00 23.46 -18.85
CA ALA A 83 11.46 22.32 -19.64
C ALA A 83 10.29 21.48 -20.20
N VAL A 84 9.17 21.43 -19.48
CA VAL A 84 7.97 20.71 -19.92
C VAL A 84 7.00 21.63 -20.66
N GLU A 85 6.70 22.84 -20.19
CA GLU A 85 5.75 23.74 -20.88
C GLU A 85 6.19 24.09 -22.30
N MET A 86 7.49 24.24 -22.53
CA MET A 86 8.04 24.64 -23.84
C MET A 86 8.59 23.44 -24.64
N PHE A 87 8.71 22.27 -24.02
CA PHE A 87 9.39 21.07 -24.56
C PHE A 87 10.68 21.34 -25.37
N PRO A 88 11.61 22.24 -24.95
CA PRO A 88 12.81 22.46 -25.72
C PRO A 88 13.71 21.22 -25.58
N THR A 89 14.04 20.58 -26.71
CA THR A 89 14.78 19.30 -26.75
C THR A 89 16.03 19.30 -25.87
N ARG A 90 16.77 20.41 -25.84
CA ARG A 90 17.96 20.59 -25.01
C ARG A 90 17.70 20.40 -23.52
N ASP A 91 16.65 21.01 -22.99
CA ASP A 91 16.37 20.97 -21.55
C ASP A 91 15.76 19.62 -21.17
N LEU A 92 15.00 18.99 -22.06
CA LEU A 92 14.56 17.59 -21.90
C LEU A 92 15.74 16.62 -21.82
N ILE A 93 16.74 16.76 -22.71
CA ILE A 93 17.94 15.93 -22.69
C ILE A 93 18.69 16.11 -21.36
N PHE A 94 18.92 17.36 -20.94
CA PHE A 94 19.62 17.63 -19.69
C PHE A 94 18.85 17.08 -18.48
N ALA A 95 17.53 17.24 -18.42
CA ALA A 95 16.70 16.67 -17.37
C ALA A 95 16.81 15.14 -17.32
N CYS A 96 16.80 14.47 -18.47
CA CYS A 96 16.97 13.01 -18.55
C CYS A 96 18.36 12.56 -18.10
N GLU A 97 19.42 13.27 -18.48
CA GLU A 97 20.79 12.99 -18.05
C GLU A 97 20.95 13.22 -16.54
N LEU A 98 20.35 14.28 -16.00
CA LEU A 98 20.37 14.60 -14.56
C LEU A 98 19.64 13.55 -13.72
N LEU A 99 18.47 13.09 -14.17
CA LEU A 99 17.76 11.99 -13.52
C LEU A 99 18.51 10.67 -13.66
N SER A 100 19.18 10.43 -14.80
CA SER A 100 20.02 9.25 -14.98
C SER A 100 21.22 9.26 -14.03
N LEU A 101 21.84 10.43 -13.81
CA LEU A 101 22.87 10.62 -12.80
C LEU A 101 22.33 10.32 -11.39
N PHE A 102 21.16 10.85 -11.02
CA PHE A 102 20.52 10.55 -9.73
C PHE A 102 20.29 9.04 -9.52
N LEU A 103 19.74 8.37 -10.52
CA LEU A 103 19.45 6.93 -10.48
C LEU A 103 20.75 6.11 -10.35
N GLU A 104 21.81 6.50 -11.07
CA GLU A 104 23.11 5.82 -10.98
C GLU A 104 23.78 6.03 -9.62
N VAL A 105 23.74 7.25 -9.07
CA VAL A 105 24.22 7.50 -7.69
C VAL A 105 23.49 6.58 -6.73
N THR A 106 22.16 6.48 -6.84
CA THR A 106 21.36 5.65 -5.94
C THR A 106 21.69 4.16 -6.09
N HIS A 107 21.87 3.67 -7.32
CA HIS A 107 22.26 2.30 -7.62
C HIS A 107 23.67 1.94 -7.09
N VAL A 108 24.67 2.79 -7.34
CA VAL A 108 26.06 2.57 -6.90
C VAL A 108 26.17 2.61 -5.37
N THR A 109 25.36 3.45 -4.73
CA THR A 109 25.38 3.65 -3.27
C THR A 109 24.35 2.80 -2.52
N ASP A 110 23.61 1.94 -3.21
CA ASP A 110 22.68 1.01 -2.57
C ASP A 110 23.43 0.03 -1.66
N LYS A 111 22.89 -0.22 -0.46
CA LYS A 111 23.52 -1.11 0.54
C LYS A 111 23.65 -2.56 0.07
N THR A 112 22.79 -2.99 -0.85
CA THR A 112 22.80 -4.32 -1.46
C THR A 112 23.72 -4.41 -2.68
N SER A 113 24.18 -3.27 -3.21
CA SER A 113 25.05 -3.22 -4.37
C SER A 113 26.47 -3.67 -4.02
N SER A 114 26.98 -4.67 -4.73
CA SER A 114 28.37 -5.14 -4.57
C SER A 114 29.40 -4.05 -4.87
N VAL A 115 29.07 -3.11 -5.77
CA VAL A 115 29.92 -2.00 -6.20
C VAL A 115 30.15 -0.98 -5.06
N ARG A 116 29.22 -0.87 -4.11
CA ARG A 116 29.33 0.05 -2.98
C ARG A 116 30.60 -0.21 -2.16
N SER A 117 31.01 -1.47 -2.02
CA SER A 117 32.18 -1.88 -1.21
C SER A 117 33.52 -1.36 -1.76
N SER A 118 33.61 -1.12 -3.07
CA SER A 118 34.79 -0.55 -3.71
C SER A 118 34.80 0.98 -3.75
N CYS A 119 33.70 1.64 -3.37
CA CYS A 119 33.56 3.08 -3.42
C CYS A 119 34.17 3.73 -2.17
N LYS A 120 34.96 4.80 -2.36
CA LYS A 120 35.51 5.61 -1.26
C LYS A 120 34.52 6.70 -0.84
N LEU A 121 33.38 6.27 -0.28
CA LEU A 121 32.31 7.18 0.16
C LEU A 121 32.75 8.05 1.36
N PRO A 122 32.20 9.26 1.51
CA PRO A 122 32.39 10.09 2.71
C PRO A 122 31.95 9.39 4.01
N GLU A 123 32.59 9.72 5.14
CA GLU A 123 32.34 9.06 6.44
C GLU A 123 30.87 9.11 6.90
N ASN A 124 30.14 10.19 6.58
CA ASN A 124 28.73 10.39 6.96
C ASN A 124 27.75 10.25 5.78
N PHE A 125 28.15 9.55 4.71
CA PHE A 125 27.40 9.50 3.46
C PHE A 125 25.92 9.13 3.64
N ASP A 126 25.59 8.05 4.37
CA ASP A 126 24.19 7.59 4.47
C ASP A 126 23.27 8.65 5.13
N THR A 127 23.78 9.35 6.14
CA THR A 127 23.06 10.42 6.83
C THR A 127 22.89 11.64 5.92
N GLU A 128 23.97 12.11 5.29
CA GLU A 128 23.92 13.25 4.38
C GLU A 128 23.06 12.96 3.13
N TRP A 129 23.15 11.75 2.59
CA TRP A 129 22.33 11.32 1.45
C TRP A 129 20.84 11.39 1.79
N SER A 130 20.43 10.83 2.93
CA SER A 130 19.02 10.80 3.34
C SER A 130 18.48 12.14 3.84
N GLU A 131 19.27 12.92 4.58
CA GLU A 131 18.80 14.15 5.23
C GLU A 131 19.05 15.42 4.41
N PHE A 132 20.08 15.46 3.57
CA PHE A 132 20.48 16.65 2.81
C PHE A 132 20.29 16.47 1.31
N TYR A 133 21.00 15.55 0.65
CA TYR A 133 21.03 15.47 -0.81
C TYR A 133 19.68 15.05 -1.41
N THR A 134 19.10 13.95 -0.93
CA THR A 134 17.77 13.51 -1.41
C THR A 134 16.67 14.49 -1.02
N ARG A 135 16.80 15.16 0.13
CA ARG A 135 15.88 16.23 0.54
C ARG A 135 15.91 17.40 -0.45
N ALA A 136 17.09 17.86 -0.86
CA ALA A 136 17.24 18.90 -1.86
C ALA A 136 16.63 18.48 -3.21
N VAL A 137 16.95 17.27 -3.69
CA VAL A 137 16.42 16.71 -4.94
C VAL A 137 14.88 16.60 -4.91
N PHE A 138 14.32 15.94 -3.90
CA PHE A 138 12.88 15.69 -3.83
C PHE A 138 12.05 16.92 -3.48
N SER A 139 12.66 17.97 -2.90
CA SER A 139 11.98 19.25 -2.68
C SER A 139 11.52 19.88 -3.99
N VAL A 140 12.17 19.54 -5.12
CA VAL A 140 11.81 20.01 -6.45
C VAL A 140 11.16 18.93 -7.29
N LEU A 141 11.66 17.68 -7.25
CA LEU A 141 11.11 16.61 -8.09
C LEU A 141 9.68 16.22 -7.73
N VAL A 142 9.30 16.20 -6.45
CA VAL A 142 7.93 15.86 -6.04
C VAL A 142 6.93 16.93 -6.49
N PRO A 143 7.15 18.23 -6.21
CA PRO A 143 6.35 19.32 -6.78
C PRO A 143 6.34 19.31 -8.31
N GLY A 144 7.51 19.12 -8.91
CA GLY A 144 7.73 19.08 -10.35
C GLY A 144 6.91 17.98 -11.02
N PHE A 145 6.91 16.76 -10.49
CA PHE A 145 6.16 15.63 -11.04
C PHE A 145 4.66 15.93 -11.17
N VAL A 146 4.01 16.44 -10.12
CA VAL A 146 2.56 16.71 -10.18
C VAL A 146 2.25 17.81 -11.18
N ASN A 147 3.05 18.89 -11.20
CA ASN A 147 2.86 19.99 -12.14
C ASN A 147 3.05 19.51 -13.59
N ILE A 148 4.10 18.73 -13.84
CA ILE A 148 4.42 18.16 -15.17
C ILE A 148 3.30 17.23 -15.62
N ALA A 149 2.84 16.35 -14.74
CA ALA A 149 1.82 15.38 -15.07
C ALA A 149 0.47 16.05 -15.40
N GLN A 150 0.14 17.17 -14.76
CA GLN A 150 -1.06 17.97 -15.08
C GLN A 150 -1.00 18.64 -16.46
N LEU A 151 0.20 18.91 -16.98
CA LEU A 151 0.42 19.52 -18.30
C LEU A 151 0.56 18.47 -19.43
N SER A 152 0.62 17.19 -19.10
CA SER A 152 1.01 16.11 -20.03
C SER A 152 -0.01 15.77 -21.12
N SER A 153 -1.20 16.37 -21.11
CA SER A 153 -2.29 16.09 -22.08
C SER A 153 -1.94 16.41 -23.55
N SER A 154 -0.90 17.20 -23.80
CA SER A 154 -0.43 17.62 -25.14
C SER A 154 1.00 17.19 -25.47
N SER A 155 1.59 16.28 -24.69
CA SER A 155 3.03 15.96 -24.77
C SER A 155 3.41 15.01 -25.93
N ASN A 156 4.66 15.13 -26.40
CA ASN A 156 5.23 14.33 -27.48
C ASN A 156 6.03 13.11 -26.96
N GLU A 157 6.51 12.26 -27.86
CA GLU A 157 7.35 11.08 -27.51
C GLU A 157 8.62 11.45 -26.72
N ALA A 158 9.20 12.63 -26.95
CA ALA A 158 10.40 13.05 -26.20
C ALA A 158 10.11 13.27 -24.70
N ALA A 159 8.88 13.60 -24.34
CA ALA A 159 8.46 13.75 -22.95
C ALA A 159 8.28 12.39 -22.24
N SER A 160 8.01 11.30 -22.97
CA SER A 160 7.81 9.98 -22.34
C SER A 160 9.08 9.49 -21.64
N LEU A 161 10.25 9.71 -22.24
CA LEU A 161 11.54 9.38 -21.64
C LEU A 161 11.79 10.15 -20.33
N LEU A 162 11.40 11.43 -20.29
CA LEU A 162 11.46 12.23 -19.08
C LEU A 162 10.55 11.66 -18.00
N PHE A 163 9.30 11.30 -18.35
CA PHE A 163 8.35 10.72 -17.41
C PHE A 163 8.86 9.39 -16.83
N GLU A 164 9.45 8.53 -17.65
CA GLU A 164 10.05 7.26 -17.20
C GLU A 164 11.14 7.51 -16.15
N LYS A 165 12.10 8.40 -16.45
CA LYS A 165 13.20 8.70 -15.54
C LYS A 165 12.71 9.41 -14.28
N LEU A 166 11.77 10.33 -14.40
CA LEU A 166 11.22 11.07 -13.28
C LEU A 166 10.46 10.13 -12.35
N SER A 167 9.56 9.30 -12.87
CA SER A 167 8.81 8.33 -12.08
C SER A 167 9.71 7.26 -11.46
N SER A 168 10.80 6.87 -12.12
CA SER A 168 11.81 5.97 -11.52
C SER A 168 12.49 6.62 -10.33
N ALA A 169 12.85 7.91 -10.44
CA ALA A 169 13.49 8.63 -9.35
C ALA A 169 12.59 8.73 -8.10
N LEU A 170 11.27 8.82 -8.29
CA LEU A 170 10.29 8.87 -7.20
C LEU A 170 10.24 7.58 -6.37
N GLU A 171 10.73 6.43 -6.86
CA GLU A 171 10.80 5.20 -6.05
C GLU A 171 11.63 5.37 -4.77
N PHE A 172 12.64 6.25 -4.83
CA PHE A 172 13.57 6.51 -3.75
C PHE A 172 13.12 7.61 -2.79
N VAL A 173 11.94 8.20 -3.00
CA VAL A 173 11.38 9.18 -2.06
C VAL A 173 10.99 8.48 -0.76
N SER A 174 11.45 9.02 0.37
CA SER A 174 10.99 8.52 1.68
C SER A 174 9.54 8.95 1.95
N GLU A 175 8.84 8.21 2.81
CA GLU A 175 7.49 8.58 3.26
C GLU A 175 7.45 10.01 3.84
N LYS A 176 8.45 10.36 4.67
CA LYS A 176 8.58 11.69 5.27
C LYS A 176 8.69 12.79 4.21
N GLN A 177 9.56 12.60 3.21
CA GLN A 177 9.75 13.56 2.11
C GLN A 177 8.52 13.67 1.21
N ALA A 178 7.89 12.54 0.87
CA ALA A 178 6.67 12.54 0.06
C ALA A 178 5.55 13.33 0.73
N ILE A 179 5.34 13.11 2.04
CA ILE A 179 4.36 13.87 2.81
C ILE A 179 4.76 15.34 2.88
N GLU A 180 6.01 15.65 3.22
CA GLU A 180 6.50 17.03 3.35
C GLU A 180 6.31 17.84 2.06
N PHE A 181 6.80 17.32 0.93
CA PHE A 181 6.85 18.08 -0.32
C PHE A 181 5.55 18.04 -1.12
N THR A 182 4.61 17.16 -0.77
CA THR A 182 3.24 17.28 -1.29
C THR A 182 2.42 18.32 -0.54
N LYS A 183 2.84 18.80 0.63
CA LYS A 183 2.14 19.92 1.31
C LYS A 183 2.21 21.23 0.55
N CYS A 184 3.24 21.44 -0.28
CA CYS A 184 3.34 22.64 -1.12
C CYS A 184 2.15 22.83 -2.07
N PHE A 185 1.36 21.78 -2.32
CA PHE A 185 0.16 21.85 -3.15
C PHE A 185 -1.09 22.36 -2.42
N GLN A 186 -0.99 22.72 -1.14
CA GLN A 186 -2.10 23.11 -0.26
C GLN A 186 -2.51 24.58 -0.39
N GLU A 187 -1.62 25.45 -0.86
CA GLU A 187 -1.81 26.92 -0.83
C GLU A 187 -2.87 27.46 -1.81
N SER A 188 -3.44 26.60 -2.68
CA SER A 188 -4.37 27.02 -3.73
C SER A 188 -5.86 26.73 -3.47
N SER A 189 -6.22 26.07 -2.38
CA SER A 189 -7.64 25.74 -2.08
C SER A 189 -8.10 26.41 -0.80
N SER A 190 -8.92 27.45 -0.93
CA SER A 190 -9.80 27.91 0.14
C SER A 190 -10.78 26.78 0.49
N GLU A 191 -10.91 26.49 1.79
CA GLU A 191 -11.90 25.61 2.46
C GLU A 191 -11.43 24.20 2.89
N ASN A 192 -11.33 24.05 4.22
CA ASN A 192 -11.71 22.92 5.11
C ASN A 192 -11.43 21.44 4.76
N GLN A 193 -10.81 21.08 3.64
CA GLN A 193 -10.34 19.71 3.42
C GLN A 193 -8.99 19.49 4.13
N SER A 194 -8.81 18.32 4.72
CA SER A 194 -7.52 17.96 5.30
C SER A 194 -6.43 18.11 4.24
N SER A 195 -5.29 18.62 4.68
CA SER A 195 -4.19 19.07 3.84
C SER A 195 -3.65 17.98 2.88
N LEU A 196 -3.89 16.70 3.19
CA LEU A 196 -3.51 15.54 2.39
C LEU A 196 -4.60 15.04 1.41
N VAL A 197 -5.89 15.29 1.66
CA VAL A 197 -6.97 14.93 0.71
C VAL A 197 -6.93 15.80 -0.55
N GLY A 198 -6.48 17.06 -0.43
CA GLY A 198 -6.18 17.91 -1.59
C GLY A 198 -5.08 17.33 -2.49
N VAL A 199 -4.07 16.69 -1.90
CA VAL A 199 -3.01 16.00 -2.65
C VAL A 199 -3.55 14.78 -3.38
N LEU A 200 -4.40 13.97 -2.73
CA LEU A 200 -5.08 12.85 -3.40
C LEU A 200 -5.84 13.31 -4.64
N SER A 201 -6.54 14.45 -4.56
CA SER A 201 -7.30 14.99 -5.67
C SER A 201 -6.44 15.38 -6.88
N LYS A 202 -5.16 15.70 -6.66
CA LYS A 202 -4.19 16.01 -7.73
C LYS A 202 -3.51 14.77 -8.30
N LEU A 203 -3.20 13.77 -7.47
CA LEU A 203 -2.50 12.54 -7.88
C LEU A 203 -3.42 11.49 -8.51
N THR A 204 -4.64 11.35 -8.00
CA THR A 204 -5.57 10.29 -8.42
C THR A 204 -5.93 10.35 -9.92
N PRO A 205 -6.15 11.53 -10.54
CA PRO A 205 -6.35 11.62 -11.99
C PRO A 205 -5.15 11.15 -12.83
N LEU A 206 -3.94 11.13 -12.27
CA LEU A 206 -2.73 10.72 -13.00
C LEU A 206 -2.63 9.20 -13.16
N ILE A 207 -3.36 8.44 -12.33
CA ILE A 207 -3.42 6.96 -12.40
C ILE A 207 -4.06 6.49 -13.72
N THR A 208 -4.82 7.35 -14.41
CA THR A 208 -5.44 7.06 -15.71
C THR A 208 -4.76 7.78 -16.87
N SER A 209 -3.55 8.33 -16.66
CA SER A 209 -2.77 8.97 -17.73
C SER A 209 -2.44 7.97 -18.85
N GLN A 210 -2.46 8.42 -20.10
CA GLN A 210 -2.02 7.63 -21.27
C GLN A 210 -0.55 7.17 -21.17
N PHE A 211 0.26 7.87 -20.36
CA PHE A 211 1.65 7.50 -20.10
C PHE A 211 1.73 6.60 -18.87
N ILE A 212 2.08 5.33 -19.06
CA ILE A 212 2.24 4.36 -17.96
C ILE A 212 3.21 4.89 -16.90
N ALA A 213 4.32 5.52 -17.31
CA ALA A 213 5.27 6.12 -16.37
C ALA A 213 4.60 7.11 -15.39
N LEU A 214 3.65 7.93 -15.83
CA LEU A 214 2.92 8.85 -14.96
C LEU A 214 1.96 8.10 -14.02
N GLN A 215 1.30 7.03 -14.50
CA GLN A 215 0.48 6.18 -13.63
C GLN A 215 1.31 5.59 -12.48
N LEU A 216 2.51 5.09 -12.79
CA LEU A 216 3.41 4.49 -11.81
C LEU A 216 4.01 5.53 -10.86
N GLY A 217 4.42 6.70 -11.35
CA GLY A 217 4.91 7.78 -10.48
C GLY A 217 3.84 8.24 -9.49
N ALA A 218 2.59 8.36 -9.95
CA ALA A 218 1.45 8.68 -9.09
C ALA A 218 1.18 7.55 -8.09
N HIS A 219 1.19 6.29 -8.54
CA HIS A 219 1.05 5.12 -7.67
C HIS A 219 2.12 5.08 -6.57
N THR A 220 3.38 5.32 -6.91
CA THR A 220 4.51 5.36 -5.96
C THR A 220 4.31 6.43 -4.89
N LEU A 221 3.94 7.65 -5.27
CA LEU A 221 3.65 8.71 -4.31
C LEU A 221 2.44 8.39 -3.44
N LEU A 222 1.37 7.86 -4.03
CA LEU A 222 0.16 7.48 -3.30
C LEU A 222 0.44 6.36 -2.29
N GLN A 223 1.26 5.36 -2.64
CA GLN A 223 1.66 4.31 -1.70
C GLN A 223 2.34 4.85 -0.44
N LYS A 224 3.06 5.97 -0.53
CA LYS A 224 3.69 6.64 0.63
C LYS A 224 2.70 7.50 1.43
N ILE A 225 1.74 8.14 0.75
CA ILE A 225 0.88 9.16 1.37
C ILE A 225 -0.41 8.56 1.95
N VAL A 226 -1.02 7.59 1.26
CA VAL A 226 -2.31 7.01 1.63
C VAL A 226 -2.33 6.41 3.05
N PRO A 227 -1.30 5.67 3.52
CA PRO A 227 -1.26 5.19 4.91
C PRO A 227 -1.29 6.31 5.96
N SER A 228 -0.70 7.46 5.65
CA SER A 228 -0.74 8.63 6.54
C SER A 228 -2.11 9.29 6.56
N ILE A 229 -2.81 9.33 5.41
CA ILE A 229 -4.19 9.80 5.34
C ILE A 229 -5.12 8.93 6.17
N ALA A 230 -4.98 7.59 6.07
CA ALA A 230 -5.75 6.66 6.91
C ALA A 230 -5.55 6.93 8.41
N ARG A 231 -4.30 7.19 8.84
CA ARG A 231 -3.98 7.52 10.23
C ARG A 231 -4.52 8.90 10.66
N GLU A 232 -4.53 9.90 9.80
CA GLU A 232 -5.13 11.22 10.10
C GLU A 232 -6.65 11.14 10.21
N GLU A 233 -7.32 10.42 9.30
CA GLU A 233 -8.77 10.21 9.37
C GLU A 233 -9.19 9.36 10.58
N ALA A 234 -8.35 8.41 10.98
CA ALA A 234 -8.55 7.65 12.21
C ALA A 234 -8.53 8.52 13.47
N GLN A 235 -7.77 9.61 13.50
CA GLN A 235 -7.77 10.54 14.64
C GLN A 235 -9.05 11.38 14.71
N SER A 236 -9.72 11.63 13.59
CA SER A 236 -11.05 12.27 13.58
C SER A 236 -12.10 11.36 14.19
N PHE A 237 -11.94 10.03 14.04
CA PHE A 237 -12.81 9.00 14.58
C PHE A 237 -12.93 9.03 16.11
N ALA A 238 -11.84 9.35 16.82
CA ALA A 238 -11.82 9.39 18.28
C ALA A 238 -12.62 10.57 18.89
N LYS A 239 -13.09 11.51 18.06
CA LYS A 239 -13.74 12.76 18.51
C LYS A 239 -15.24 12.84 18.22
N SER A 240 -15.80 11.94 17.40
CA SER A 240 -17.22 11.92 17.08
C SER A 240 -17.97 10.87 17.90
N ASP A 241 -18.98 11.30 18.66
CA ASP A 241 -19.93 10.41 19.37
C ASP A 241 -21.08 9.96 18.44
N ASP A 242 -21.00 10.25 17.14
CA ASP A 242 -22.04 9.93 16.16
C ASP A 242 -22.04 8.44 15.80
N GLU A 243 -23.22 7.82 15.89
CA GLU A 243 -23.49 6.41 15.60
C GLU A 243 -23.56 6.12 14.07
N GLU A 244 -22.72 6.74 13.25
CA GLU A 244 -22.75 6.53 11.80
C GLU A 244 -22.19 5.13 11.46
N THR A 245 -23.02 4.27 10.86
CA THR A 245 -22.70 2.85 10.65
C THR A 245 -21.99 2.55 9.33
N SER A 246 -21.79 3.57 8.49
CA SER A 246 -21.23 3.42 7.14
C SER A 246 -20.62 4.74 6.68
N ARG A 247 -19.30 4.87 6.87
CA ARG A 247 -18.51 6.01 6.39
C ARG A 247 -17.85 5.68 5.03
N PRO A 248 -17.83 6.60 4.06
CA PRO A 248 -17.10 6.40 2.82
C PRO A 248 -15.58 6.58 3.01
N PRO A 249 -14.75 5.79 2.30
CA PRO A 249 -13.33 6.11 2.12
C PRO A 249 -13.11 7.47 1.41
N PRO A 250 -11.85 7.96 1.30
CA PRO A 250 -11.53 9.23 0.66
C PRO A 250 -12.12 9.35 -0.76
N GLU A 251 -12.93 10.37 -0.97
CA GLU A 251 -13.70 10.58 -2.21
C GLU A 251 -12.84 10.61 -3.50
N PRO A 252 -11.61 11.19 -3.54
CA PRO A 252 -10.78 11.12 -4.74
C PRO A 252 -10.48 9.69 -5.20
N LEU A 253 -10.21 8.76 -4.26
CA LEU A 253 -9.97 7.35 -4.56
C LEU A 253 -11.25 6.66 -5.04
N LEU A 254 -12.39 6.94 -4.38
CA LEU A 254 -13.69 6.38 -4.79
C LEU A 254 -14.09 6.85 -6.18
N ARG A 255 -13.84 8.11 -6.53
CA ARG A 255 -14.10 8.65 -7.86
C ARG A 255 -13.32 7.91 -8.94
N ALA A 256 -12.00 7.78 -8.79
CA ALA A 256 -11.19 7.03 -9.75
C ALA A 256 -11.66 5.59 -9.90
N LEU A 257 -12.01 4.92 -8.80
CA LEU A 257 -12.54 3.56 -8.84
C LEU A 257 -13.88 3.45 -9.57
N ARG A 258 -14.78 4.41 -9.38
CA ARG A 258 -16.08 4.44 -10.09
C ARG A 258 -15.88 4.66 -11.58
N GLU A 259 -15.06 5.65 -11.96
CA GLU A 259 -14.79 5.99 -13.35
C GLU A 259 -14.09 4.85 -14.10
N THR A 260 -12.98 4.36 -13.54
CA THR A 260 -12.23 3.24 -14.15
C THR A 260 -13.01 1.92 -14.09
N GLY A 261 -13.78 1.69 -13.02
CA GLY A 261 -14.61 0.50 -12.86
C GLY A 261 -15.70 0.38 -13.93
N GLN A 262 -16.31 1.49 -14.35
CA GLN A 262 -17.28 1.49 -15.45
C GLN A 262 -16.63 1.08 -16.78
N VAL A 263 -15.43 1.58 -17.06
CA VAL A 263 -14.68 1.22 -18.28
C VAL A 263 -14.32 -0.27 -18.27
N VAL A 264 -13.85 -0.79 -17.13
CA VAL A 264 -13.47 -2.20 -16.98
C VAL A 264 -14.69 -3.12 -17.05
N GLU A 265 -15.84 -2.74 -16.48
CA GLU A 265 -17.09 -3.51 -16.56
C GLU A 265 -17.55 -3.62 -18.02
N VAL A 266 -17.46 -2.52 -18.80
CA VAL A 266 -17.78 -2.55 -20.24
C VAL A 266 -16.81 -3.45 -21.01
N LEU A 267 -15.50 -3.32 -20.75
CA LEU A 267 -14.45 -4.16 -21.35
C LEU A 267 -14.69 -5.65 -21.10
N LEU A 268 -15.15 -6.00 -19.90
CA LEU A 268 -15.31 -7.39 -19.45
C LEU A 268 -16.74 -7.92 -19.61
N SER A 269 -17.64 -7.16 -20.24
CA SER A 269 -19.06 -7.51 -20.35
C SER A 269 -19.35 -8.83 -21.07
N GLU A 270 -18.44 -9.27 -21.95
CA GLU A 270 -18.53 -10.55 -22.68
C GLU A 270 -17.82 -11.72 -21.97
N PHE A 271 -17.16 -11.47 -20.83
CA PHE A 271 -16.38 -12.47 -20.09
C PHE A 271 -17.13 -12.95 -18.84
N GLU A 272 -17.17 -14.26 -18.63
CA GLU A 272 -17.68 -14.87 -17.40
C GLU A 272 -16.55 -15.14 -16.40
N VAL A 273 -16.91 -15.27 -15.12
CA VAL A 273 -15.96 -15.70 -14.07
C VAL A 273 -15.36 -17.05 -14.43
N GLY A 274 -14.03 -17.07 -14.57
CA GLY A 274 -13.24 -18.22 -15.00
C GLY A 274 -12.72 -18.14 -16.43
N ASP A 275 -13.18 -17.16 -17.21
CA ASP A 275 -12.51 -16.74 -18.44
C ASP A 275 -11.25 -15.91 -18.12
N CYS A 276 -10.43 -15.66 -19.14
CA CYS A 276 -9.24 -14.83 -18.99
C CYS A 276 -9.13 -13.84 -20.16
N CYS A 277 -9.50 -12.59 -19.90
CA CYS A 277 -9.34 -11.48 -20.82
C CYS A 277 -7.88 -11.03 -20.87
N LEU A 278 -7.26 -11.14 -22.05
CA LEU A 278 -5.91 -10.64 -22.30
C LEU A 278 -5.96 -9.18 -22.73
N VAL A 279 -5.67 -8.27 -21.80
CA VAL A 279 -5.62 -6.84 -22.07
C VAL A 279 -4.25 -6.47 -22.66
N VAL A 280 -4.24 -5.92 -23.87
CA VAL A 280 -3.02 -5.68 -24.67
C VAL A 280 -2.39 -4.32 -24.32
N PRO A 281 -1.08 -4.24 -24.01
CA PRO A 281 -0.39 -2.96 -23.74
C PRO A 281 -0.54 -1.93 -24.85
N GLY A 282 -0.51 -0.65 -24.49
CA GLY A 282 -0.63 0.47 -25.45
C GLY A 282 -2.06 0.78 -25.91
N THR A 283 -3.06 0.07 -25.39
CA THR A 283 -4.48 0.34 -25.64
C THR A 283 -5.09 1.15 -24.48
N ASP A 284 -6.17 1.89 -24.77
CA ASP A 284 -6.96 2.56 -23.72
C ASP A 284 -7.48 1.55 -22.68
N SER A 285 -7.90 0.36 -23.13
CA SER A 285 -8.31 -0.73 -22.25
C SER A 285 -7.22 -1.09 -21.24
N TYR A 286 -5.95 -1.14 -21.66
CA TYR A 286 -4.83 -1.37 -20.76
C TYR A 286 -4.62 -0.22 -19.79
N THR A 287 -4.62 1.01 -20.29
CA THR A 287 -4.48 2.24 -19.49
C THR A 287 -5.50 2.29 -18.36
N TYR A 288 -6.79 2.09 -18.67
CA TYR A 288 -7.87 2.14 -17.68
C TYR A 288 -7.89 0.91 -16.78
N THR A 289 -7.56 -0.28 -17.28
CA THR A 289 -7.50 -1.49 -16.44
C THR A 289 -6.34 -1.43 -15.45
N LEU A 290 -5.16 -0.98 -15.87
CA LEU A 290 -4.04 -0.74 -14.97
C LEU A 290 -4.42 0.30 -13.93
N GLY A 291 -4.99 1.44 -14.37
CA GLY A 291 -5.45 2.49 -13.47
C GLY A 291 -6.49 2.02 -12.44
N TYR A 292 -7.44 1.17 -12.83
CA TYR A 292 -8.39 0.51 -11.95
C TYR A 292 -7.69 -0.32 -10.88
N LEU A 293 -6.77 -1.20 -11.27
CA LEU A 293 -6.04 -2.06 -10.35
C LEU A 293 -5.13 -1.26 -9.40
N LEU A 294 -4.43 -0.25 -9.89
CA LEU A 294 -3.59 0.63 -9.07
C LEU A 294 -4.44 1.41 -8.05
N SER A 295 -5.63 1.88 -8.44
CA SER A 295 -6.58 2.55 -7.54
C SER A 295 -7.09 1.61 -6.44
N TRP A 296 -7.34 0.33 -6.76
CA TRP A 296 -7.67 -0.68 -5.75
C TRP A 296 -6.52 -0.97 -4.80
N LEU A 297 -5.28 -1.04 -5.29
CA LEU A 297 -4.11 -1.16 -4.41
C LEU A 297 -4.03 0.03 -3.42
N GLN A 298 -4.33 1.25 -3.87
CA GLN A 298 -4.37 2.42 -2.97
C GLN A 298 -5.49 2.30 -1.93
N LEU A 299 -6.70 1.93 -2.35
CA LEU A 299 -7.79 1.73 -1.41
C LEU A 299 -7.48 0.61 -0.40
N LEU A 300 -6.92 -0.50 -0.85
CA LEU A 300 -6.52 -1.61 0.02
C LEU A 300 -5.40 -1.20 0.99
N SER A 301 -4.46 -0.36 0.56
CA SER A 301 -3.46 0.25 1.44
C SER A 301 -4.09 1.16 2.49
N PHE A 302 -5.08 1.97 2.11
CA PHE A 302 -5.86 2.80 3.04
C PHE A 302 -6.57 1.95 4.10
N PHE A 303 -7.21 0.85 3.70
CA PHE A 303 -7.83 -0.10 4.62
C PHE A 303 -6.81 -0.74 5.57
N GLY A 304 -5.65 -1.17 5.05
CA GLY A 304 -4.59 -1.79 5.85
C GLY A 304 -4.00 -0.87 6.92
N ALA A 305 -3.92 0.43 6.64
CA ALA A 305 -3.42 1.44 7.57
C ALA A 305 -4.49 2.01 8.52
N SER A 306 -5.77 1.69 8.30
CA SER A 306 -6.89 2.15 9.13
C SER A 306 -7.06 1.25 10.37
N PRO A 307 -7.49 1.82 11.52
CA PRO A 307 -7.81 1.04 12.71
C PRO A 307 -9.04 0.14 12.48
N ALA A 308 -9.21 -0.88 13.33
CA ALA A 308 -10.26 -1.89 13.19
C ALA A 308 -11.67 -1.31 13.11
N GLU A 309 -11.95 -0.29 13.93
CA GLU A 309 -13.25 0.39 13.99
C GLU A 309 -13.58 1.07 12.66
N ALA A 310 -12.65 1.87 12.13
CA ALA A 310 -12.82 2.54 10.85
C ALA A 310 -12.93 1.55 9.68
N ARG A 311 -12.14 0.46 9.69
CA ARG A 311 -12.24 -0.61 8.68
C ARG A 311 -13.64 -1.21 8.60
N SER A 312 -14.36 -1.33 9.72
CA SER A 312 -15.73 -1.86 9.74
C SER A 312 -16.72 -0.94 9.03
N GLU A 313 -16.63 0.37 9.25
CA GLU A 313 -17.50 1.37 8.59
C GLU A 313 -17.23 1.44 7.09
N TYR A 314 -15.95 1.50 6.69
CA TYR A 314 -15.56 1.50 5.29
C TYR A 314 -15.97 0.20 4.58
N ALA A 315 -15.88 -0.94 5.26
CA ALA A 315 -16.33 -2.23 4.73
C ALA A 315 -17.85 -2.27 4.53
N SER A 316 -18.62 -1.68 5.45
CA SER A 316 -20.08 -1.52 5.32
C SER A 316 -20.42 -0.70 4.08
N TYR A 317 -19.72 0.42 3.86
CA TYR A 317 -19.87 1.25 2.66
C TYR A 317 -19.56 0.47 1.36
N LEU A 318 -18.42 -0.24 1.30
CA LEU A 318 -18.04 -1.04 0.13
C LEU A 318 -19.03 -2.16 -0.18
N HIS A 319 -19.63 -2.76 0.85
CA HIS A 319 -20.68 -3.76 0.67
C HIS A 319 -21.94 -3.13 0.07
N GLY A 320 -22.40 -2.00 0.61
CA GLY A 320 -23.58 -1.29 0.13
C GLY A 320 -23.43 -0.71 -1.28
N SER A 321 -22.23 -0.31 -1.68
CA SER A 321 -21.97 0.25 -3.01
C SER A 321 -21.83 -0.80 -4.12
N GLY A 322 -21.66 -2.08 -3.78
CA GLY A 322 -21.43 -3.16 -4.74
C GLY A 322 -20.06 -3.14 -5.43
N MET A 323 -19.20 -2.16 -5.14
CA MET A 323 -17.90 -1.99 -5.82
C MET A 323 -16.98 -3.20 -5.68
N LEU A 324 -16.95 -3.82 -4.50
CA LEU A 324 -16.16 -5.04 -4.27
C LEU A 324 -16.69 -6.23 -5.07
N SER A 325 -18.02 -6.32 -5.25
CA SER A 325 -18.62 -7.41 -6.02
C SER A 325 -18.20 -7.34 -7.49
N SER A 326 -18.21 -6.14 -8.09
CA SER A 326 -17.67 -5.92 -9.43
C SER A 326 -16.17 -6.21 -9.49
N LEU A 327 -15.37 -5.73 -8.52
CA LEU A 327 -13.94 -6.03 -8.47
C LEU A 327 -13.69 -7.54 -8.52
N LEU A 328 -14.34 -8.33 -7.66
CA LEU A 328 -14.09 -9.76 -7.58
C LEU A 328 -14.43 -10.45 -8.90
N LYS A 329 -15.53 -10.07 -9.57
CA LYS A 329 -15.83 -10.55 -10.92
C LYS A 329 -14.73 -10.18 -11.90
N HIS A 330 -14.33 -8.91 -11.95
CA HIS A 330 -13.28 -8.42 -12.85
C HIS A 330 -11.96 -9.15 -12.64
N LEU A 331 -11.52 -9.34 -11.39
CA LEU A 331 -10.27 -10.04 -11.07
C LEU A 331 -10.30 -11.48 -11.57
N PHE A 332 -11.42 -12.20 -11.43
CA PHE A 332 -11.54 -13.56 -11.94
C PHE A 332 -11.69 -13.65 -13.47
N CYS A 333 -11.93 -12.53 -14.15
CA CYS A 333 -11.84 -12.43 -15.61
C CYS A 333 -10.46 -11.95 -16.09
N LEU A 334 -9.64 -11.35 -15.22
CA LEU A 334 -8.31 -10.82 -15.55
C LEU A 334 -7.20 -11.81 -15.19
N MET A 335 -7.30 -12.50 -14.05
CA MET A 335 -6.25 -13.42 -13.57
C MET A 335 -6.10 -14.65 -14.47
N PRO A 336 -4.88 -15.12 -14.73
CA PRO A 336 -4.64 -16.28 -15.58
C PRO A 336 -4.86 -17.59 -14.83
N SER A 337 -5.26 -18.63 -15.56
CA SER A 337 -5.28 -20.01 -15.03
C SER A 337 -3.88 -20.54 -14.69
N ASN A 338 -2.86 -20.06 -15.39
CA ASN A 338 -1.45 -20.35 -15.09
C ASN A 338 -0.79 -19.13 -14.43
N ILE A 339 -0.47 -19.27 -13.15
CA ILE A 339 0.07 -18.19 -12.31
C ILE A 339 1.60 -18.16 -12.25
N SER A 340 2.29 -18.95 -13.08
CA SER A 340 3.76 -18.91 -13.13
C SER A 340 4.25 -17.53 -13.57
N VAL A 341 5.25 -17.01 -12.87
CA VAL A 341 5.90 -15.76 -13.29
C VAL A 341 6.69 -16.03 -14.57
N PRO A 342 6.55 -15.24 -15.64
CA PRO A 342 7.34 -15.38 -16.85
C PRO A 342 8.80 -14.99 -16.54
N THR A 343 9.63 -15.96 -16.14
CA THR A 343 11.07 -15.75 -15.94
C THR A 343 11.88 -16.57 -16.94
N THR A 344 13.02 -16.02 -17.38
CA THR A 344 13.97 -16.68 -18.31
C THR A 344 14.59 -17.98 -17.76
N SER A 345 14.41 -18.26 -16.47
CA SER A 345 14.82 -19.51 -15.83
C SER A 345 13.61 -20.27 -15.24
N PRO A 346 13.61 -21.62 -15.26
CA PRO A 346 12.56 -22.42 -14.64
C PRO A 346 12.64 -22.30 -13.12
N SER A 347 11.97 -21.31 -12.55
CA SER A 347 11.87 -21.16 -11.11
C SER A 347 10.81 -22.12 -10.57
N ARG A 348 11.26 -23.25 -9.99
CA ARG A 348 10.36 -24.19 -9.32
C ARG A 348 9.68 -23.48 -8.15
N GLY A 349 8.40 -23.15 -8.30
CA GLY A 349 7.53 -22.71 -7.21
C GLY A 349 7.27 -21.21 -7.09
N ARG A 350 7.87 -20.34 -7.94
CA ARG A 350 7.54 -18.90 -7.93
C ARG A 350 6.27 -18.66 -8.75
N THR A 351 5.37 -17.87 -8.18
CA THR A 351 4.07 -17.55 -8.77
C THR A 351 3.74 -16.08 -8.61
N MET A 352 2.74 -15.61 -9.36
CA MET A 352 2.18 -14.26 -9.24
C MET A 352 1.59 -13.95 -7.84
N PHE A 353 1.45 -14.95 -6.96
CA PHE A 353 1.02 -14.76 -5.57
C PHE A 353 2.16 -14.84 -4.54
N THR A 354 3.32 -15.36 -4.91
CA THR A 354 4.48 -15.46 -4.00
C THR A 354 5.49 -14.34 -4.24
N GLU A 355 5.48 -13.76 -5.44
CA GLU A 355 6.39 -12.68 -5.85
C GLU A 355 5.62 -11.36 -5.97
N PRO A 356 6.22 -10.23 -5.56
CA PRO A 356 5.63 -8.93 -5.81
C PRO A 356 5.63 -8.61 -7.32
N ALA A 357 4.61 -7.90 -7.79
CA ALA A 357 4.59 -7.37 -9.15
C ALA A 357 5.61 -6.23 -9.29
N THR A 358 6.61 -6.41 -10.16
CA THR A 358 7.59 -5.36 -10.45
C THR A 358 6.96 -4.28 -11.34
N LEU A 359 6.82 -3.07 -10.79
CA LEU A 359 6.22 -1.91 -11.44
C LEU A 359 7.27 -0.82 -11.69
N ASN A 360 8.29 -1.14 -12.48
CA ASN A 360 9.32 -0.18 -12.86
C ASN A 360 8.93 0.56 -14.16
N PRO A 361 8.93 1.91 -14.18
CA PRO A 361 8.65 2.68 -15.39
C PRO A 361 9.58 2.41 -16.58
N GLN A 362 10.78 1.88 -16.34
CA GLN A 362 11.78 1.61 -17.39
C GLN A 362 11.65 0.22 -18.02
N GLU A 363 10.77 -0.63 -17.50
CA GLU A 363 10.58 -1.96 -18.03
C GLU A 363 9.42 -2.01 -19.03
N GLU A 364 9.49 -2.93 -19.99
CA GLU A 364 8.39 -3.17 -20.92
C GLU A 364 7.15 -3.71 -20.19
N PHE A 365 6.00 -3.20 -20.58
CA PHE A 365 4.70 -3.63 -20.06
C PHE A 365 4.07 -4.67 -20.96
N SER A 366 3.47 -5.69 -20.34
CA SER A 366 2.87 -6.84 -21.00
C SER A 366 1.54 -7.20 -20.35
N SER A 367 0.69 -7.94 -21.07
CA SER A 367 -0.55 -8.49 -20.50
C SER A 367 -0.27 -9.33 -19.24
N ALA A 368 0.86 -10.06 -19.20
CA ALA A 368 1.26 -10.86 -18.04
C ALA A 368 1.60 -10.00 -16.81
N LYS A 369 2.17 -8.81 -17.00
CA LYS A 369 2.39 -7.85 -15.90
C LYS A 369 1.07 -7.37 -15.33
N LEU A 370 0.12 -6.98 -16.18
CA LEU A 370 -1.21 -6.55 -15.73
C LEU A 370 -1.95 -7.68 -14.99
N GLN A 371 -1.82 -8.92 -15.46
CA GLN A 371 -2.29 -10.11 -14.77
C GLN A 371 -1.66 -10.30 -13.39
N HIS A 372 -0.34 -10.08 -13.27
CA HIS A 372 0.35 -10.14 -11.97
C HIS A 372 -0.14 -9.05 -11.02
N VAL A 373 -0.44 -7.84 -11.51
CA VAL A 373 -1.08 -6.79 -10.71
C VAL A 373 -2.49 -7.23 -10.28
N ALA A 374 -3.28 -7.86 -11.15
CA ALA A 374 -4.59 -8.41 -10.78
C ALA A 374 -4.49 -9.49 -9.69
N CYS A 375 -3.53 -10.41 -9.79
CA CYS A 375 -3.22 -11.37 -8.72
C CYS A 375 -2.84 -10.67 -7.41
N SER A 376 -2.02 -9.63 -7.48
CA SER A 376 -1.63 -8.83 -6.31
C SER A 376 -2.85 -8.17 -5.64
N VAL A 377 -3.75 -7.57 -6.44
CA VAL A 377 -4.99 -6.98 -5.94
C VAL A 377 -5.91 -8.04 -5.32
N TYR A 378 -6.04 -9.22 -5.94
CA TYR A 378 -6.83 -10.31 -5.36
C TYR A 378 -6.27 -10.77 -4.00
N LEU A 379 -4.96 -11.00 -3.93
CA LEU A 379 -4.27 -11.39 -2.70
C LEU A 379 -4.47 -10.35 -1.59
N ASP A 380 -4.30 -9.08 -1.90
CA ASP A 380 -4.53 -7.98 -0.95
C ASP A 380 -5.99 -7.90 -0.51
N THR A 381 -6.92 -8.06 -1.44
CA THR A 381 -8.37 -8.02 -1.16
C THR A 381 -8.76 -9.13 -0.20
N ILE A 382 -8.32 -10.37 -0.47
CA ILE A 382 -8.70 -11.53 0.34
C ILE A 382 -8.01 -11.55 1.71
N CYS A 383 -6.83 -10.95 1.85
CA CYS A 383 -6.15 -10.76 3.13
C CYS A 383 -6.77 -9.64 3.97
N LYS A 384 -7.08 -8.50 3.35
CA LYS A 384 -7.54 -7.29 4.07
C LYS A 384 -9.05 -7.25 4.28
N LEU A 385 -9.84 -7.86 3.39
CA LEU A 385 -11.30 -7.87 3.41
C LEU A 385 -11.90 -9.30 3.36
N PRO A 386 -11.41 -10.27 4.14
CA PRO A 386 -11.83 -11.67 4.03
C PRO A 386 -13.33 -11.88 4.30
N ALA A 387 -13.94 -11.11 5.19
CA ALA A 387 -15.37 -11.26 5.50
C ALA A 387 -16.25 -10.80 4.33
N LEU A 388 -15.85 -9.72 3.64
CA LEU A 388 -16.57 -9.27 2.44
C LEU A 388 -16.40 -10.24 1.27
N VAL A 389 -15.20 -10.80 1.09
CA VAL A 389 -14.96 -11.84 0.07
C VAL A 389 -15.80 -13.09 0.35
N ARG A 390 -15.89 -13.55 1.61
CA ARG A 390 -16.76 -14.67 2.01
C ARG A 390 -18.24 -14.38 1.74
N SER A 391 -18.70 -13.17 2.07
CA SER A 391 -20.08 -12.73 1.81
C SER A 391 -20.41 -12.74 0.32
N TRP A 392 -19.52 -12.17 -0.51
CA TRP A 392 -19.65 -12.22 -1.96
C TRP A 392 -19.67 -13.66 -2.48
N TRP A 393 -18.68 -14.48 -2.12
CA TRP A 393 -18.57 -15.87 -2.57
C TRP A 393 -19.82 -16.68 -2.23
N SER A 394 -20.32 -16.56 -1.00
CA SER A 394 -21.51 -17.28 -0.53
C SER A 394 -22.82 -16.84 -1.21
N SER A 395 -22.82 -15.66 -1.86
CA SER A 395 -23.98 -15.15 -2.61
C SER A 395 -23.94 -15.50 -4.10
N GLN A 396 -22.86 -16.11 -4.59
CA GLN A 396 -22.74 -16.49 -6.00
C GLN A 396 -23.47 -17.79 -6.32
N ASN A 397 -23.68 -18.05 -7.61
CA ASN A 397 -24.16 -19.35 -8.06
C ASN A 397 -23.08 -20.43 -7.86
N LYS A 398 -23.51 -21.70 -7.85
CA LYS A 398 -22.63 -22.86 -7.60
C LYS A 398 -21.41 -22.92 -8.53
N ARG A 399 -21.57 -22.59 -9.83
CA ARG A 399 -20.47 -22.62 -10.81
C ARG A 399 -19.36 -21.64 -10.42
N ILE A 400 -19.73 -20.41 -10.07
CA ILE A 400 -18.78 -19.38 -9.63
C ILE A 400 -18.17 -19.77 -8.29
N MET A 401 -18.98 -20.24 -7.34
CA MET A 401 -18.48 -20.69 -6.03
C MET A 401 -17.40 -21.76 -6.16
N ASP A 402 -17.67 -22.80 -6.94
CA ASP A 402 -16.76 -23.93 -7.15
C ASP A 402 -15.46 -23.48 -7.87
N HIS A 403 -15.59 -22.57 -8.85
CA HIS A 403 -14.42 -22.03 -9.57
C HIS A 403 -13.51 -21.22 -8.63
N VAL A 404 -14.09 -20.26 -7.90
CA VAL A 404 -13.37 -19.42 -6.94
C VAL A 404 -12.71 -20.29 -5.88
N GLU A 405 -13.44 -21.22 -5.26
CA GLU A 405 -12.91 -22.09 -4.22
C GLU A 405 -11.74 -22.95 -4.73
N LYS A 406 -11.86 -23.53 -5.92
CA LYS A 406 -10.79 -24.33 -6.52
C LYS A 406 -9.55 -23.49 -6.81
N PHE A 407 -9.73 -22.28 -7.34
CA PHE A 407 -8.63 -21.37 -7.64
C PHE A 407 -7.91 -20.93 -6.37
N THR A 408 -8.66 -20.41 -5.37
CA THR A 408 -8.12 -19.94 -4.10
C THR A 408 -7.41 -21.06 -3.35
N SER A 409 -8.02 -22.24 -3.22
CA SER A 409 -7.43 -23.39 -2.50
C SER A 409 -6.11 -23.85 -3.12
N ARG A 410 -6.01 -23.81 -4.45
CA ARG A 410 -4.84 -24.26 -5.19
C ARG A 410 -3.69 -23.27 -5.15
N HIS A 411 -3.99 -21.98 -5.24
CA HIS A 411 -3.00 -20.95 -5.57
C HIS A 411 -2.73 -19.95 -4.45
N VAL A 412 -3.70 -19.72 -3.58
CA VAL A 412 -3.69 -18.57 -2.66
C VAL A 412 -3.73 -19.00 -1.19
N THR A 413 -4.50 -20.04 -0.85
CA THR A 413 -4.67 -20.51 0.54
C THR A 413 -3.34 -20.84 1.22
N GLY A 414 -2.41 -21.48 0.51
CA GLY A 414 -1.07 -21.79 1.03
C GLY A 414 -0.26 -20.54 1.36
N VAL A 415 -0.32 -19.53 0.49
CA VAL A 415 0.37 -18.24 0.66
C VAL A 415 -0.16 -17.51 1.89
N ILE A 416 -1.48 -17.33 1.97
CA ILE A 416 -2.11 -16.59 3.08
C ILE A 416 -1.92 -17.30 4.42
N SER A 417 -2.07 -18.63 4.46
CA SER A 417 -1.83 -19.40 5.68
C SER A 417 -0.40 -19.23 6.18
N SER A 418 0.58 -19.22 5.27
CA SER A 418 1.98 -18.99 5.61
C SER A 418 2.20 -17.57 6.12
N MET A 419 1.60 -16.56 5.47
CA MET A 419 1.71 -15.16 5.88
C MET A 419 1.14 -14.93 7.29
N GLU A 420 -0.08 -15.40 7.57
CA GLU A 420 -0.72 -15.26 8.89
C GLU A 420 0.08 -15.96 10.00
N ILE A 421 0.56 -17.19 9.73
CA ILE A 421 1.34 -17.95 10.72
C ILE A 421 2.71 -17.31 10.94
N GLN A 422 3.36 -16.80 9.88
CA GLN A 422 4.62 -16.08 9.99
C GLN A 422 4.43 -14.77 10.76
N ALA A 423 3.35 -14.02 10.51
CA ALA A 423 3.02 -12.81 11.25
C ALA A 423 2.88 -13.09 12.76
N VAL A 424 2.24 -14.21 13.12
CA VAL A 424 2.17 -14.69 14.51
C VAL A 424 3.55 -15.00 15.09
N GLN A 425 4.44 -15.62 14.33
CA GLN A 425 5.79 -15.99 14.78
C GLN A 425 6.73 -14.78 14.91
N SER A 426 6.59 -13.78 14.04
CA SER A 426 7.40 -12.57 14.03
C SER A 426 6.91 -11.49 14.98
N ALA A 427 5.63 -11.54 15.35
CA ALA A 427 5.06 -10.64 16.32
C ALA A 427 5.76 -10.87 17.67
N ASP A 428 6.67 -9.97 18.04
CA ASP A 428 7.26 -9.89 19.38
C ASP A 428 6.23 -9.34 20.39
N VAL A 429 4.96 -9.75 20.21
CA VAL A 429 3.82 -9.33 20.98
C VAL A 429 3.66 -10.35 22.10
N THR A 430 4.38 -10.13 23.19
CA THR A 430 4.05 -10.77 24.46
C THR A 430 2.78 -10.12 24.98
N PHE A 431 1.64 -10.73 24.71
CA PHE A 431 0.43 -10.40 25.45
C PHE A 431 0.67 -10.77 26.92
N GLU A 432 0.49 -9.82 27.84
CA GLU A 432 0.57 -10.13 29.27
C GLU A 432 -0.40 -11.29 29.59
N ASN A 433 0.06 -12.36 30.24
CA ASN A 433 -0.76 -13.55 30.50
C ASN A 433 -1.23 -14.34 29.26
N MET A 434 -0.71 -14.09 28.05
CA MET A 434 -1.02 -14.91 26.86
C MET A 434 0.20 -15.12 25.94
N THR A 435 0.45 -16.37 25.57
CA THR A 435 1.47 -16.74 24.58
C THR A 435 0.80 -17.24 23.31
N VAL A 436 1.33 -16.89 22.14
CA VAL A 436 0.79 -17.32 20.84
C VAL A 436 1.89 -18.01 20.04
N LYS A 437 1.59 -19.16 19.44
CA LYS A 437 2.53 -19.98 18.67
C LYS A 437 1.93 -20.44 17.35
N GLY A 438 2.62 -20.17 16.25
CA GLY A 438 2.27 -20.66 14.93
C GLY A 438 2.80 -22.07 14.65
N ARG A 439 1.97 -22.95 14.06
CA ARG A 439 2.30 -24.31 13.59
C ARG A 439 2.09 -24.42 12.07
N PRO A 440 3.07 -24.03 11.24
CA PRO A 440 2.93 -23.98 9.78
C PRO A 440 2.47 -25.32 9.15
N SER A 441 3.09 -26.44 9.55
CA SER A 441 2.81 -27.76 8.97
C SER A 441 1.37 -28.23 9.20
N ALA A 442 0.74 -27.82 10.29
CA ALA A 442 -0.64 -28.16 10.63
C ALA A 442 -1.66 -27.08 10.19
N ARG A 443 -1.17 -25.92 9.71
CA ARG A 443 -1.97 -24.69 9.48
C ARG A 443 -2.76 -24.26 10.71
N GLU A 444 -2.09 -24.24 11.85
CA GLU A 444 -2.71 -23.98 13.15
C GLU A 444 -1.99 -22.85 13.89
N VAL A 445 -2.75 -22.06 14.64
CA VAL A 445 -2.25 -21.06 15.59
C VAL A 445 -2.74 -21.46 16.98
N VAL A 446 -1.82 -21.58 17.94
CA VAL A 446 -2.12 -21.97 19.32
C VAL A 446 -1.95 -20.76 20.22
N ALA A 447 -2.98 -20.42 20.99
CA ALA A 447 -2.91 -19.38 22.01
C ALA A 447 -3.09 -20.00 23.40
N THR A 448 -2.19 -19.71 24.33
CA THR A 448 -2.23 -20.19 25.71
C THR A 448 -2.32 -18.98 26.64
N TYR A 449 -3.47 -18.81 27.29
CA TYR A 449 -3.70 -17.81 28.32
C TYR A 449 -3.46 -18.40 29.71
N THR A 450 -2.73 -17.70 30.57
CA THR A 450 -2.32 -18.20 31.89
C THR A 450 -2.62 -17.17 32.98
N ILE A 451 -3.41 -17.53 33.98
CA ILE A 451 -3.70 -16.71 35.17
C ILE A 451 -3.65 -17.58 36.42
N GLU A 452 -2.92 -17.16 37.47
CA GLU A 452 -2.86 -17.86 38.78
C GLU A 452 -2.76 -19.40 38.69
N GLU A 453 -1.78 -19.90 37.91
CA GLU A 453 -1.52 -21.34 37.64
C GLU A 453 -2.56 -22.09 36.78
N VAL A 454 -3.63 -21.42 36.36
CA VAL A 454 -4.65 -21.93 35.43
C VAL A 454 -4.29 -21.56 34.01
N ALA A 455 -4.19 -22.56 33.13
CA ALA A 455 -3.92 -22.39 31.71
C ALA A 455 -5.15 -22.75 30.85
N ILE A 456 -5.48 -21.87 29.90
CA ILE A 456 -6.51 -22.01 28.89
C ILE A 456 -5.85 -22.00 27.52
N GLU A 457 -6.04 -23.07 26.75
CA GLU A 457 -5.44 -23.23 25.42
C GLU A 457 -6.51 -23.25 24.33
N LEU A 458 -6.29 -22.43 23.30
CA LEU A 458 -7.09 -22.31 22.09
C LEU A 458 -6.26 -22.74 20.89
N VAL A 459 -6.85 -23.54 20.00
CA VAL A 459 -6.24 -23.93 18.74
C VAL A 459 -7.11 -23.42 17.59
N VAL A 460 -6.59 -22.46 16.83
CA VAL A 460 -7.20 -21.91 15.61
C VAL A 460 -6.68 -22.67 14.41
N LYS A 461 -7.53 -23.45 13.74
CA LYS A 461 -7.18 -24.28 12.59
C LYS A 461 -7.73 -23.70 11.30
N LEU A 462 -6.84 -23.43 10.36
CA LEU A 462 -7.21 -22.87 9.05
C LEU A 462 -7.70 -23.97 8.10
N PRO A 463 -8.85 -23.79 7.43
CA PRO A 463 -9.41 -24.79 6.52
C PRO A 463 -8.59 -24.91 5.22
N ALA A 464 -8.85 -25.98 4.46
CA ALA A 464 -8.15 -26.25 3.19
C ALA A 464 -8.39 -25.20 2.11
N ASN A 465 -9.50 -24.46 2.20
CA ASN A 465 -9.91 -23.36 1.32
C ASN A 465 -9.85 -21.99 2.05
N HIS A 466 -9.01 -21.83 3.07
CA HIS A 466 -8.87 -20.57 3.80
C HIS A 466 -8.51 -19.40 2.84
N PRO A 467 -9.10 -18.20 3.00
CA PRO A 467 -10.06 -17.80 4.03
C PRO A 467 -11.55 -17.96 3.62
N LEU A 468 -11.89 -18.68 2.56
CA LEU A 468 -13.31 -18.86 2.17
C LEU A 468 -14.07 -19.71 3.20
N GLY A 469 -13.47 -20.81 3.63
CA GLY A 469 -14.02 -21.66 4.68
C GLY A 469 -13.97 -21.02 6.07
N VAL A 470 -14.88 -21.49 6.92
CA VAL A 470 -14.93 -21.11 8.34
C VAL A 470 -13.72 -21.69 9.08
N VAL A 471 -13.09 -20.87 9.90
CA VAL A 471 -11.97 -21.28 10.77
C VAL A 471 -12.50 -22.15 11.90
N VAL A 472 -11.83 -23.27 12.17
CA VAL A 472 -12.22 -24.17 13.27
C VAL A 472 -11.45 -23.80 14.51
N ILE A 473 -12.14 -23.62 15.63
CA ILE A 473 -11.52 -23.32 16.93
C ILE A 473 -11.74 -24.50 17.85
N ASP A 474 -10.64 -25.13 18.25
CA ASP A 474 -10.65 -26.28 19.14
C ASP A 474 -10.11 -25.92 20.54
N SER A 475 -10.53 -26.71 21.52
CA SER A 475 -10.05 -26.62 22.90
C SER A 475 -8.82 -27.50 23.07
N GLY A 476 -7.73 -26.89 23.50
CA GLY A 476 -6.63 -27.61 24.10
C GLY A 476 -6.90 -27.91 25.57
N ARG A 477 -5.92 -27.62 26.44
CA ARG A 477 -6.06 -27.66 27.90
C ARG A 477 -7.05 -26.59 28.41
N ARG A 478 -8.03 -26.99 29.21
CA ARG A 478 -9.01 -26.10 29.87
C ARG A 478 -9.14 -26.43 31.36
N VAL A 479 -8.89 -25.45 32.23
CA VAL A 479 -9.08 -25.56 33.69
C VAL A 479 -9.86 -24.34 34.18
N GLY A 480 -10.79 -24.52 35.13
CA GLY A 480 -11.49 -23.40 35.81
C GLY A 480 -12.64 -22.72 35.04
N VAL A 481 -12.95 -23.12 33.79
CA VAL A 481 -14.02 -22.50 32.98
C VAL A 481 -15.17 -23.48 32.76
N ASN A 482 -16.41 -23.06 33.05
CA ASN A 482 -17.58 -23.89 32.84
C ASN A 482 -17.88 -24.09 31.33
N GLN A 483 -18.59 -25.17 30.99
CA GLN A 483 -18.78 -25.57 29.58
C GLN A 483 -19.61 -24.56 28.77
N SER A 484 -20.56 -23.86 29.41
CA SER A 484 -21.42 -22.87 28.73
C SER A 484 -20.62 -21.62 28.34
N GLN A 485 -19.88 -21.07 29.30
CA GLN A 485 -18.99 -19.93 29.11
C GLN A 485 -17.92 -20.23 28.05
N TRP A 486 -17.35 -21.44 28.07
CA TRP A 486 -16.41 -21.87 27.05
C TRP A 486 -17.02 -21.88 25.64
N ARG A 487 -18.24 -22.42 25.50
CA ARG A 487 -18.96 -22.39 24.21
C ARG A 487 -19.20 -20.97 23.72
N HIS A 488 -19.55 -20.05 24.62
CA HIS A 488 -19.71 -18.63 24.26
C HIS A 488 -18.39 -18.03 23.76
N TRP A 489 -17.27 -18.28 24.45
CA TRP A 489 -15.96 -17.76 24.02
C TRP A 489 -15.50 -18.33 22.67
N LEU A 490 -15.71 -19.62 22.42
CA LEU A 490 -15.43 -20.23 21.11
C LEU A 490 -16.31 -19.64 20.02
N LEU A 491 -17.62 -19.50 20.29
CA LEU A 491 -18.56 -18.90 19.35
C LEU A 491 -18.18 -17.46 19.01
N GLN A 492 -17.78 -16.68 20.01
CA GLN A 492 -17.27 -15.33 19.84
C GLN A 492 -16.08 -15.31 18.89
N LEU A 493 -14.98 -15.98 19.26
CA LEU A 493 -13.77 -15.94 18.43
C LEU A 493 -14.02 -16.47 17.01
N THR A 494 -14.86 -17.50 16.85
CA THR A 494 -15.27 -18.03 15.53
C THR A 494 -16.02 -16.97 14.74
N THR A 495 -16.99 -16.29 15.38
CA THR A 495 -17.79 -15.22 14.76
C THR A 495 -16.90 -14.06 14.32
N PHE A 496 -15.96 -13.64 15.16
CA PHE A 496 -15.00 -12.58 14.82
C PHE A 496 -14.16 -12.96 13.60
N LEU A 497 -13.45 -14.09 13.66
CA LEU A 497 -12.54 -14.52 12.60
C LEU A 497 -13.26 -14.81 11.27
N THR A 498 -14.56 -15.12 11.33
CA THR A 498 -15.38 -15.41 10.14
C THR A 498 -16.03 -14.16 9.56
N HIS A 499 -16.55 -13.26 10.40
CA HIS A 499 -17.43 -12.16 9.95
C HIS A 499 -16.81 -10.77 10.07
N GLN A 500 -15.61 -10.63 10.62
CA GLN A 500 -14.91 -9.35 10.71
C GLN A 500 -13.67 -9.32 9.83
N ASN A 501 -13.33 -8.14 9.34
CA ASN A 501 -12.12 -7.91 8.55
C ASN A 501 -10.97 -7.61 9.51
N GLY A 502 -10.13 -8.61 9.79
CA GLY A 502 -9.00 -8.50 10.72
C GLY A 502 -8.12 -9.76 10.69
N SER A 503 -6.91 -9.64 11.22
CA SER A 503 -5.95 -10.75 11.30
C SER A 503 -6.32 -11.74 12.41
N ILE A 504 -5.69 -12.92 12.42
CA ILE A 504 -5.83 -13.86 13.55
C ILE A 504 -5.35 -13.23 14.85
N LEU A 505 -4.27 -12.43 14.80
CA LEU A 505 -3.74 -11.72 15.96
C LEU A 505 -4.74 -10.68 16.50
N ASP A 506 -5.44 -9.95 15.62
CA ASP A 506 -6.49 -9.00 16.02
C ASP A 506 -7.59 -9.73 16.82
N GLY A 507 -8.01 -10.91 16.32
CA GLY A 507 -9.02 -11.75 16.97
C GLY A 507 -8.57 -12.28 18.33
N LEU A 508 -7.33 -12.75 18.44
CA LEU A 508 -6.76 -13.22 19.71
C LEU A 508 -6.58 -12.08 20.72
N ALA A 509 -6.15 -10.90 20.26
CA ALA A 509 -6.02 -9.71 21.10
C ALA A 509 -7.38 -9.28 21.68
N LEU A 510 -8.42 -9.24 20.84
CA LEU A 510 -9.78 -8.94 21.30
C LEU A 510 -10.30 -10.00 22.27
N TRP A 511 -10.09 -11.28 21.96
CA TRP A 511 -10.49 -12.38 22.85
C TRP A 511 -9.83 -12.25 24.23
N LYS A 512 -8.52 -12.02 24.27
CA LYS A 512 -7.76 -11.80 25.50
C LYS A 512 -8.32 -10.64 26.32
N ARG A 513 -8.54 -9.47 25.69
CA ARG A 513 -9.13 -8.31 26.37
C ARG A 513 -10.52 -8.60 26.95
N ASN A 514 -11.33 -9.40 26.27
CA ASN A 514 -12.64 -9.83 26.77
C ASN A 514 -12.52 -10.76 27.97
N VAL A 515 -11.57 -11.71 27.92
CA VAL A 515 -11.27 -12.63 29.03
C VAL A 515 -10.77 -11.85 30.25
N ASP A 516 -9.82 -10.92 30.08
CA ASP A 516 -9.31 -10.07 31.16
C ASP A 516 -10.44 -9.26 31.82
N LYS A 517 -11.26 -8.56 31.03
CA LYS A 517 -12.39 -7.77 31.55
C LYS A 517 -13.43 -8.64 32.26
N ARG A 518 -13.56 -9.90 31.85
CA ARG A 518 -14.44 -10.85 32.53
C ARG A 518 -13.88 -11.25 33.89
N PHE A 519 -12.57 -11.46 34.01
CA PHE A 519 -11.90 -11.70 35.29
C PHE A 519 -11.94 -10.45 36.20
N GLU A 520 -11.94 -9.24 35.65
CA GLU A 520 -12.20 -7.99 36.40
C GLU A 520 -13.67 -7.84 36.88
N GLY A 521 -14.58 -8.76 36.51
CA GLY A 521 -15.97 -8.75 36.95
C GLY A 521 -16.93 -7.93 36.09
N VAL A 522 -16.51 -7.47 34.91
CA VAL A 522 -17.39 -6.74 33.98
C VAL A 522 -18.43 -7.69 33.37
N GLU A 523 -19.70 -7.28 33.36
CA GLU A 523 -20.77 -8.04 32.72
C GLU A 523 -20.71 -7.96 31.20
N GLU A 524 -20.98 -9.08 30.54
CA GLU A 524 -21.06 -9.17 29.08
C GLU A 524 -22.40 -8.66 28.52
N CYS A 525 -22.40 -8.30 27.23
CA CYS A 525 -23.62 -7.98 26.49
C CYS A 525 -24.46 -9.25 26.26
N MET A 526 -25.75 -9.23 26.57
CA MET A 526 -26.59 -10.42 26.42
C MET A 526 -27.03 -10.74 24.98
N ILE A 527 -26.62 -9.94 23.99
CA ILE A 527 -26.90 -10.20 22.57
C ILE A 527 -25.70 -10.87 21.89
N CYS A 528 -24.52 -10.26 22.00
CA CYS A 528 -23.31 -10.77 21.35
C CYS A 528 -22.41 -11.57 22.31
N PHE A 529 -22.71 -11.58 23.61
CA PHE A 529 -21.93 -12.20 24.69
C PHE A 529 -20.52 -11.61 24.90
N TYR A 530 -20.13 -10.58 24.16
CA TYR A 530 -18.85 -9.89 24.36
C TYR A 530 -18.93 -8.86 25.50
N VAL A 531 -17.81 -8.64 26.18
CA VAL A 531 -17.61 -7.46 27.03
C VAL A 531 -17.23 -6.25 26.17
N LEU A 532 -16.33 -6.42 25.20
CA LEU A 532 -15.97 -5.40 24.22
C LEU A 532 -16.58 -5.77 22.86
N HIS A 533 -17.45 -4.90 22.34
CA HIS A 533 -18.08 -5.11 21.04
C HIS A 533 -17.03 -5.28 19.93
N GLY A 534 -17.20 -6.29 19.07
CA GLY A 534 -16.15 -6.65 18.10
C GLY A 534 -15.80 -5.58 17.07
N ALA A 535 -16.79 -4.79 16.63
CA ALA A 535 -16.55 -3.74 15.62
C ALA A 535 -16.24 -2.36 16.21
N THR A 536 -16.74 -2.05 17.42
CA THR A 536 -16.63 -0.69 18.00
C THR A 536 -15.72 -0.64 19.22
N CYS A 537 -15.26 -1.80 19.72
CA CYS A 537 -14.48 -1.94 20.93
C CYS A 537 -15.10 -1.28 22.19
N GLN A 538 -16.42 -1.06 22.20
CA GLN A 538 -17.13 -0.42 23.32
C GLN A 538 -17.64 -1.43 24.36
N LEU A 539 -17.80 -0.97 25.61
CA LEU A 539 -18.44 -1.72 26.71
C LEU A 539 -19.98 -1.69 26.64
N PRO A 540 -20.69 -2.68 27.22
CA PRO A 540 -22.15 -2.69 27.26
C PRO A 540 -22.66 -1.66 28.28
N LYS A 541 -22.90 -0.43 27.78
CA LYS A 541 -23.36 0.70 28.61
C LYS A 541 -24.85 0.64 28.93
N LEU A 542 -25.68 0.11 28.02
CA LEU A 542 -27.14 0.09 28.15
C LEU A 542 -27.59 -1.03 29.07
N THR A 543 -28.53 -0.75 29.98
CA THR A 543 -29.02 -1.72 30.98
C THR A 543 -30.55 -1.74 30.98
N CYS A 544 -31.15 -2.92 30.82
CA CYS A 544 -32.60 -3.06 30.89
C CYS A 544 -33.12 -2.72 32.28
N ARG A 545 -34.15 -1.87 32.38
CA ARG A 545 -34.69 -1.44 33.67
C ARG A 545 -35.33 -2.58 34.46
N THR A 546 -35.93 -3.57 33.79
CA THR A 546 -36.56 -4.73 34.44
C THR A 546 -35.55 -5.81 34.83
N CYS A 547 -34.85 -6.41 33.87
CA CYS A 547 -33.99 -7.57 34.13
C CYS A 547 -32.56 -7.21 34.53
N LYS A 548 -32.19 -5.93 34.52
CA LYS A 548 -30.87 -5.37 34.88
C LYS A 548 -29.70 -5.89 34.04
N LYS A 549 -29.96 -6.62 32.96
CA LYS A 549 -28.93 -7.11 32.05
C LYS A 549 -28.42 -6.02 31.12
N ARG A 550 -27.15 -6.14 30.72
CA ARG A 550 -26.41 -5.13 29.93
C ARG A 550 -26.32 -5.48 28.44
N PHE A 551 -26.22 -4.45 27.61
CA PHE A 551 -26.19 -4.51 26.16
C PHE A 551 -25.26 -3.44 25.58
N HIS A 552 -24.57 -3.75 24.47
CA HIS A 552 -23.94 -2.74 23.63
C HIS A 552 -25.01 -1.95 22.88
N SER A 553 -24.82 -0.64 22.71
CA SER A 553 -25.73 0.22 21.95
C SER A 553 -25.97 -0.32 20.54
N ALA A 554 -24.89 -0.65 19.81
CA ALA A 554 -24.96 -1.21 18.46
C ALA A 554 -25.75 -2.53 18.39
N CYS A 555 -25.55 -3.44 19.34
CA CYS A 555 -26.28 -4.72 19.37
C CYS A 555 -27.77 -4.51 19.62
N LEU A 556 -28.11 -3.66 20.60
CA LEU A 556 -29.50 -3.42 20.98
C LEU A 556 -30.25 -2.63 19.91
N PHE A 557 -29.61 -1.64 19.30
CA PHE A 557 -30.16 -0.90 18.17
C PHE A 557 -30.47 -1.84 17.00
N LYS A 558 -29.48 -2.64 16.58
CA LYS A 558 -29.68 -3.64 15.52
C LYS A 558 -30.84 -4.59 15.88
N TRP A 559 -30.92 -5.05 17.12
CA TRP A 559 -32.04 -5.87 17.57
C TRP A 559 -33.39 -5.18 17.37
N PHE A 560 -33.56 -3.93 17.85
CA PHE A 560 -34.81 -3.17 17.69
C PHE A 560 -35.16 -2.93 16.23
N SER A 561 -34.19 -2.58 15.39
CA SER A 561 -34.41 -2.38 13.95
C SER A 561 -34.87 -3.66 13.27
N THR A 562 -34.33 -4.82 13.67
CA THR A 562 -34.66 -6.11 13.05
C THR A 562 -35.96 -6.71 13.60
N SER A 563 -36.28 -6.48 14.88
CA SER A 563 -37.50 -6.98 15.53
C SER A 563 -38.71 -6.06 15.35
N ASN A 564 -38.49 -4.84 14.84
CA ASN A 564 -39.47 -3.77 14.73
C ASN A 564 -40.18 -3.46 16.06
N ASN A 565 -39.49 -3.64 17.19
CA ASN A 565 -39.99 -3.34 18.53
C ASN A 565 -38.86 -2.95 19.50
N SER A 566 -39.17 -2.08 20.45
CA SER A 566 -38.20 -1.57 21.45
C SER A 566 -38.23 -2.41 22.74
N THR A 567 -38.30 -3.74 22.63
CA THR A 567 -38.44 -4.64 23.77
C THR A 567 -37.14 -5.37 24.09
N CYS A 568 -36.83 -5.53 25.38
CA CYS A 568 -35.64 -6.23 25.85
C CYS A 568 -35.59 -7.66 25.27
N PRO A 569 -34.47 -8.09 24.65
CA PRO A 569 -34.34 -9.43 24.08
C PRO A 569 -34.58 -10.58 25.07
N LEU A 570 -34.38 -10.33 26.38
CA LEU A 570 -34.49 -11.34 27.42
C LEU A 570 -35.86 -11.36 28.10
N CYS A 571 -36.32 -10.22 28.63
CA CYS A 571 -37.57 -10.17 29.40
C CYS A 571 -38.78 -9.67 28.60
N ARG A 572 -38.58 -9.25 27.34
CA ARG A 572 -39.63 -8.74 26.42
C ARG A 572 -40.42 -7.52 26.92
N ASN A 573 -40.02 -6.91 28.02
CA ASN A 573 -40.55 -5.61 28.44
C ASN A 573 -39.97 -4.48 27.59
N VAL A 574 -40.69 -3.36 27.49
CA VAL A 574 -40.19 -2.13 26.88
C VAL A 574 -38.90 -1.72 27.60
N PHE A 575 -37.85 -1.44 26.82
CA PHE A 575 -36.47 -1.35 27.31
C PHE A 575 -36.18 -0.18 28.25
#